data_AF-A0A453HVU2-F1
#
_entry.id   AF-A0A453HVU2-F1
#
_cell.length_a   1.000
_cell.length_b   1.000
_cell.length_c   1.000
_cell.angle_alpha   90.00
_cell.angle_beta   90.00
_cell.angle_gamma   90.00
#
_symmetry.space_group_name_H-M   'P 1'
#
loop_
_entity.id
_entity.type
_entity.pdbx_description
1 polymer ?
#
loop_
_entity_poly.entity_id
_entity_poly.type
_entity_poly.pdbx_seq_one_letter_code
_entity_poly.pdbx_strand_id
1 'polypeptide(L)'
;MTGDMGLAEIGQGCPQIKDIALSHCPGVTDVGLGHLVRGCLQLQSCQLVYCKRVTSTGVAIVVSSCSRLKKLLVEEAKVSERTRRRAGPILSFLCSGL
;
A
#
# COMPACT_ATOMS: atom_id res chain seq x y z
N MET A 1 12.96 11.89 0.59
CA MET A 1 11.99 12.04 -0.53
C MET A 1 11.73 10.65 -1.10
N THR A 2 10.86 9.85 -0.51
CA THR A 2 10.56 8.51 -1.03
C THR A 2 9.56 8.68 -2.18
N GLY A 3 9.98 8.30 -3.38
CA GLY A 3 9.14 8.23 -4.57
C GLY A 3 9.22 6.85 -5.20
N ASP A 4 8.63 6.68 -6.39
CA ASP A 4 8.55 5.37 -7.05
C ASP A 4 9.91 4.66 -7.22
N MET A 5 10.98 5.41 -7.45
CA MET A 5 12.34 4.87 -7.53
C MET A 5 12.78 4.19 -6.22
N GLY A 6 12.54 4.83 -5.07
CA GLY A 6 12.85 4.23 -3.77
C GLY A 6 12.01 2.98 -3.49
N LEU A 7 10.76 2.95 -3.94
CA LEU A 7 9.93 1.74 -3.84
C LEU A 7 10.43 0.61 -4.76
N ALA A 8 11.02 0.94 -5.91
CA ALA A 8 11.66 -0.03 -6.78
C ALA A 8 12.93 -0.62 -6.17
N GLU A 9 13.78 0.22 -5.57
CA GLU A 9 14.97 -0.23 -4.84
C GLU A 9 14.59 -1.15 -3.67
N ILE A 10 13.57 -0.77 -2.89
CA ILE A 10 13.05 -1.61 -1.80
C ILE A 10 12.51 -2.94 -2.33
N GLY A 11 11.71 -2.91 -3.40
CA GLY A 11 11.17 -4.11 -4.04
C GLY A 11 12.28 -5.06 -4.51
N GLN A 12 13.40 -4.54 -5.02
CA GLN A 12 14.51 -5.36 -5.50
C GLN A 12 15.43 -5.84 -4.37
N GLY A 13 15.70 -4.99 -3.37
CA GLY A 13 16.71 -5.22 -2.35
C GLY A 13 16.21 -5.84 -1.05
N CYS A 14 14.89 -5.82 -0.79
CA CYS A 14 14.35 -6.15 0.53
C CYS A 14 13.17 -7.14 0.48
N PRO A 15 13.36 -8.39 0.03
CA PRO A 15 12.28 -9.36 -0.15
C PRO A 15 11.62 -9.84 1.16
N GLN A 16 12.28 -9.63 2.31
CA GLN A 16 11.82 -10.07 3.63
C GLN A 16 11.02 -9.02 4.40
N ILE A 17 10.75 -7.84 3.81
CA ILE A 17 9.95 -6.81 4.47
C ILE A 17 8.55 -7.35 4.77
N LYS A 18 8.12 -7.12 6.02
CA LYS A 18 6.80 -7.48 6.52
C LYS A 18 5.93 -6.25 6.80
N ASP A 19 6.54 -5.11 7.06
CA ASP A 19 5.83 -3.90 7.47
C ASP A 19 6.38 -2.71 6.70
N ILE A 20 5.50 -1.95 6.04
CA ILE A 20 5.85 -0.69 5.38
C ILE A 20 4.84 0.40 5.74
N ALA A 21 5.34 1.60 6.01
CA ALA A 21 4.52 2.77 6.24
C ALA A 21 4.96 3.90 5.31
N LEU A 22 4.05 4.30 4.42
CA LEU A 22 4.21 5.41 3.49
C LEU A 22 3.20 6.49 3.88
N SER A 23 3.71 7.52 4.56
CA SER A 23 2.93 8.65 5.04
C SER A 23 3.44 9.94 4.40
N HIS A 24 2.53 10.79 3.90
CA HIS A 24 2.90 12.07 3.27
C HIS A 24 3.97 11.94 2.17
N CYS A 25 3.88 10.90 1.33
CA CYS A 25 4.82 10.67 0.23
C CYS A 25 4.22 11.16 -1.11
N PRO A 26 4.37 12.44 -1.51
CA PRO A 26 3.76 12.96 -2.74
C PRO A 26 4.41 12.42 -4.02
N GLY A 27 5.60 11.84 -3.91
CA GLY A 27 6.32 11.21 -5.04
C GLY A 27 5.98 9.73 -5.25
N VAL A 28 5.17 9.12 -4.37
CA VAL A 28 4.73 7.74 -4.50
C VAL A 28 3.42 7.69 -5.28
N THR A 29 3.38 6.86 -6.30
CA THR A 29 2.23 6.60 -7.15
C THR A 29 1.87 5.11 -7.16
N ASP A 30 0.79 4.76 -7.87
CA ASP A 30 0.40 3.38 -8.09
C ASP A 30 1.51 2.55 -8.77
N VAL A 31 2.36 3.18 -9.59
CA VAL A 31 3.51 2.53 -10.25
C VAL A 31 4.55 2.08 -9.22
N GLY A 32 4.92 2.97 -8.29
CA GLY A 32 5.84 2.63 -7.21
C GLY A 32 5.33 1.49 -6.33
N LEU A 33 4.02 1.48 -6.01
CA LEU A 33 3.41 0.37 -5.28
C LEU A 33 3.51 -0.95 -6.06
N GLY A 34 3.32 -0.92 -7.38
CA GLY A 34 3.54 -2.08 -8.25
C GLY A 34 4.97 -2.60 -8.20
N HIS A 35 5.97 -1.72 -8.17
CA HIS A 35 7.37 -2.13 -7.99
C HIS A 35 7.63 -2.75 -6.63
N LEU A 36 7.12 -2.15 -5.56
CA LEU A 36 7.28 -2.64 -4.19
C LEU A 36 6.76 -4.08 -4.06
N VAL A 37 5.50 -4.31 -4.45
CA VAL A 37 4.82 -5.60 -4.20
C VAL A 37 5.27 -6.71 -5.15
N ARG A 38 6.03 -6.39 -6.21
CA ARG A 38 6.67 -7.40 -7.06
C ARG A 38 7.77 -8.18 -6.34
N GLY A 39 8.46 -7.57 -5.38
CA GLY A 39 9.53 -8.24 -4.63
C GLY A 39 9.24 -8.44 -3.14
N CYS A 40 8.43 -7.59 -2.52
CA CYS A 40 8.07 -7.69 -1.11
C CYS A 40 6.82 -8.57 -0.90
N LEU A 41 6.86 -9.84 -1.30
CA LEU A 41 5.72 -10.77 -1.20
C LEU A 41 5.45 -11.25 0.24
N GLN A 42 6.35 -10.95 1.18
CA GLN A 42 6.20 -11.29 2.61
C GLN A 42 5.46 -10.22 3.41
N LEU A 43 4.96 -9.17 2.76
CA LEU A 43 4.30 -8.04 3.41
C LEU A 43 3.06 -8.47 4.19
N GLN A 44 2.98 -8.05 5.45
CA GLN A 44 1.91 -8.33 6.41
C GLN A 44 1.17 -7.05 6.84
N SER A 45 1.85 -5.91 6.85
CA SER A 45 1.28 -4.62 7.18
C SER A 45 1.70 -3.55 6.18
N CYS A 46 0.75 -2.76 5.70
CA CYS A 46 1.00 -1.65 4.79
C CYS A 46 0.18 -0.43 5.22
N GLN A 47 0.80 0.74 5.26
CA GLN A 47 0.11 2.02 5.49
C GLN A 47 0.38 2.94 4.30
N LEU A 48 -0.68 3.51 3.72
CA LEU A 48 -0.61 4.38 2.53
C LEU A 48 -1.39 5.68 2.76
N VAL A 49 -0.97 6.44 3.77
CA VAL A 49 -1.72 7.59 4.29
C VAL A 49 -1.16 8.91 3.73
N TYR A 50 -2.02 9.85 3.36
CA TYR A 50 -1.64 11.16 2.79
C TYR A 50 -0.73 11.07 1.55
N CYS A 51 -0.68 9.91 0.89
CA CYS A 51 -0.02 9.72 -0.40
C CYS A 51 -0.99 10.12 -1.52
N LYS A 52 -0.98 11.40 -1.91
CA LYS A 52 -1.99 12.00 -2.79
C LYS A 52 -2.09 11.40 -4.19
N ARG A 53 -1.02 10.75 -4.68
CA ARG A 53 -0.95 10.16 -6.03
C ARG A 53 -1.19 8.65 -6.03
N VAL A 54 -1.48 8.06 -4.86
CA VAL A 54 -1.95 6.68 -4.74
C VAL A 54 -3.47 6.68 -4.86
N THR A 55 -3.99 5.87 -5.76
CA THR A 55 -5.42 5.75 -6.04
C THR A 55 -5.96 4.38 -5.60
N SER A 56 -7.25 4.13 -5.85
CA SER A 56 -7.85 2.83 -5.61
C SER A 56 -7.23 1.70 -6.43
N THR A 57 -6.58 2.03 -7.55
CA THR A 57 -5.79 1.08 -8.34
C THR A 57 -4.56 0.60 -7.56
N GLY A 58 -3.78 1.52 -6.98
CA GLY A 58 -2.62 1.17 -6.17
C GLY A 58 -2.97 0.31 -4.95
N VAL A 59 -4.06 0.67 -4.25
CA VAL A 59 -4.57 -0.13 -3.12
C VAL A 59 -4.96 -1.54 -3.58
N ALA A 60 -5.65 -1.67 -4.73
CA ALA A 60 -6.01 -2.97 -5.28
C ALA A 60 -4.79 -3.81 -5.69
N ILE A 61 -3.73 -3.18 -6.23
CA ILE A 61 -2.46 -3.85 -6.56
C ILE A 61 -1.82 -4.45 -5.30
N VAL A 62 -1.78 -3.69 -4.21
CA VAL A 62 -1.23 -4.19 -2.93
C VAL A 62 -2.02 -5.37 -2.39
N VAL A 63 -3.35 -5.25 -2.36
CA VAL A 63 -4.25 -6.33 -1.89
C VAL A 63 -4.14 -7.59 -2.74
N SER A 64 -4.02 -7.45 -4.06
CA SER A 64 -3.99 -8.61 -4.97
C SER A 64 -2.64 -9.31 -5.04
N SER A 65 -1.54 -8.60 -4.75
CA SER A 65 -0.18 -9.15 -4.85
C SER A 65 0.31 -9.77 -3.53
N CYS A 66 -0.05 -9.18 -2.40
CA CYS A 66 0.46 -9.58 -1.08
C CYS A 66 -0.53 -10.52 -0.36
N SER A 67 -0.48 -11.83 -0.64
CA SER A 67 -1.37 -12.83 -0.01
C SER A 67 -1.20 -12.98 1.50
N ARG A 68 -0.10 -12.48 2.07
CA ARG A 68 0.19 -12.51 3.51
C ARG A 68 -0.24 -11.24 4.25
N LEU A 69 -0.84 -10.28 3.55
CA LEU A 69 -1.25 -9.00 4.11
C LEU A 69 -2.37 -9.20 5.14
N LYS A 70 -2.15 -8.69 6.35
CA LYS A 70 -3.08 -8.78 7.48
C LYS A 70 -3.64 -7.42 7.89
N LYS A 71 -2.92 -6.34 7.57
CA LYS A 71 -3.29 -4.97 7.93
C LYS A 71 -2.99 -4.04 6.77
N LEU A 72 -3.99 -3.26 6.36
CA LEU A 72 -3.85 -2.22 5.36
C LEU A 72 -4.53 -0.94 5.84
N LEU A 73 -3.74 0.07 6.21
CA LEU A 73 -4.23 1.38 6.62
C LEU A 73 -4.23 2.34 5.43
N VAL A 74 -5.41 2.85 5.09
CA VAL A 74 -5.64 3.72 3.92
C VAL A 74 -6.74 4.75 4.22
N GLU A 75 -6.78 5.86 3.47
CA GLU A 75 -7.97 6.72 3.44
C GLU A 75 -9.14 5.97 2.75
N GLU A 76 -10.34 6.09 3.31
CA GLU A 76 -11.53 5.37 2.80
C GLU A 76 -11.82 5.70 1.32
N ALA A 77 -11.57 6.95 0.90
CA ALA A 77 -11.73 7.40 -0.48
C ALA A 77 -10.84 6.65 -1.49
N LYS A 78 -9.77 5.99 -1.04
CA LYS A 78 -8.88 5.18 -1.89
C LYS A 78 -9.30 3.72 -1.99
N VAL A 79 -10.44 3.32 -1.41
CA VAL A 79 -10.88 1.92 -1.43
C VAL A 79 -12.07 1.74 -2.35
N SER A 80 -11.86 1.03 -3.47
CA SER A 80 -12.97 0.63 -4.35
C SER A 80 -13.90 -0.38 -3.66
N GLU A 81 -15.16 -0.45 -4.08
CA GLU A 81 -16.12 -1.44 -3.56
C GLU A 81 -15.60 -2.88 -3.73
N ARG A 82 -14.93 -3.18 -4.86
CA ARG A 82 -14.32 -4.49 -5.11
C ARG A 82 -13.23 -4.81 -4.09
N THR A 83 -12.37 -3.83 -3.79
CA THR A 83 -11.32 -3.97 -2.78
C THR A 83 -11.94 -4.17 -1.40
N ARG A 84 -12.98 -3.39 -1.06
CA ARG A 84 -13.72 -3.52 0.21
C ARG A 84 -14.31 -4.92 0.39
N ARG A 85 -14.96 -5.46 -0.64
CA ARG A 85 -15.54 -6.81 -0.63
C ARG A 85 -14.47 -7.90 -0.45
N ARG A 86 -13.28 -7.74 -1.04
CA ARG A 86 -12.20 -8.75 -1.00
C ARG A 86 -11.33 -8.68 0.25
N ALA A 87 -11.07 -7.48 0.75
CA ALA A 87 -10.09 -7.23 1.80
C ALA A 87 -10.70 -6.60 3.07
N GLY A 88 -12.02 -6.58 3.20
CA GLY A 88 -12.74 -6.00 4.34
C GLY A 88 -12.12 -6.32 5.71
N PRO A 89 -11.81 -7.59 6.03
CA PRO A 89 -11.23 -7.96 7.33
C PRO A 89 -9.83 -7.40 7.62
N ILE A 90 -9.07 -7.01 6.60
CA ILE A 90 -7.70 -6.50 6.76
C ILE A 90 -7.60 -4.98 6.60
N LEU A 91 -8.67 -4.34 6.12
CA LEU A 91 -8.72 -2.90 5.92
C LEU A 91 -8.89 -2.19 7.26
N SER A 92 -8.08 -1.16 7.47
CA SER A 92 -8.24 -0.18 8.53
C SER A 92 -8.28 1.19 7.88
N PHE A 93 -9.11 2.07 8.40
CA PHE A 93 -9.26 3.41 7.87
C PHE A 93 -8.65 4.42 8.82
N LEU A 94 -8.08 5.49 8.26
CA LEU A 94 -7.65 6.61 9.07
C LEU A 94 -8.86 7.18 9.80
N CYS A 95 -8.86 7.17 11.13
CA CYS A 95 -9.89 7.87 11.90
C CYS A 95 -9.83 9.36 11.56
N SER A 96 -10.85 9.86 10.88
CA SER A 96 -11.13 11.30 10.77
C SER A 96 -11.71 11.77 12.10
N GLY A 97 -10.86 11.86 13.13
CA GLY A 97 -11.22 12.29 14.47
C GLY A 97 -10.56 13.61 14.83
N LEU A 98 -11.10 14.70 14.28
CA LEU A 98 -11.35 16.05 14.83
C LEU A 98 -11.49 17.06 13.69
#